data_AF-A0A7R9H3L1-F1
#
_entry.id   AF-A0A7R9H3L1-F1
#
_cell.length_a   1.000
_cell.length_b   1.000
_cell.length_c   1.000
_cell.angle_alpha   90.00
_cell.angle_beta   90.00
_cell.angle_gamma   90.00
#
_symmetry.space_group_name_H-M   'P 1'
#
loop_
_entity.id
_entity.type
_entity.pdbx_description
1 polymer ?
#
loop_
_entity_poly.entity_id
_entity_poly.type
_entity_poly.pdbx_seq_one_letter_code
_entity_poly.pdbx_strand_id
1 'polypeptide(L)'
;MVSAVIEQTMSCVMTPPSDCISLLHIVRLPPRLPEPLMKRDIEMQTELHPIPSYIDPNYTWNEWELKRKAIQLANICRSKTHSTQTNNSHKRASIGVQAQQPKDVGCQTKRDTSTNVPKLQNFIFGLRGRKENIQHVISLTRPTHE
;
A
#
# COMPACT_ATOMS: atom_id res chain seq x y z
N MET A 1 52.06 -51.71 -4.65
CA MET A 1 53.43 -51.21 -4.43
C MET A 1 53.36 -50.21 -3.29
N VAL A 2 53.71 -50.70 -2.10
CA VAL A 2 54.00 -50.03 -0.82
C VAL A 2 53.66 -48.54 -0.67
N SER A 3 52.67 -48.25 0.19
CA SER A 3 52.65 -47.08 1.06
C SER A 3 53.64 -47.30 2.22
N ALA A 4 54.54 -46.34 2.46
CA ALA A 4 55.27 -46.16 3.72
C ALA A 4 54.53 -45.08 4.53
N VAL A 5 53.95 -45.36 5.71
CA VAL A 5 54.52 -45.27 7.08
C VAL A 5 55.20 -43.90 7.29
N ILE A 6 54.83 -43.05 8.25
CA ILE A 6 55.23 -43.08 9.68
C ILE A 6 54.40 -41.99 10.40
N GLU A 7 53.52 -42.38 11.32
CA GLU A 7 53.59 -42.17 12.78
C GLU A 7 53.73 -40.71 13.27
N GLN A 8 52.75 -40.26 14.06
CA GLN A 8 53.05 -39.82 15.44
C GLN A 8 51.81 -40.04 16.32
N THR A 9 52.03 -40.82 17.37
CA THR A 9 51.13 -41.16 18.47
C THR A 9 51.08 -40.05 19.51
N MET A 10 50.00 -40.01 20.31
CA MET A 10 49.88 -39.61 21.74
C MET A 10 48.37 -39.62 22.07
N SER A 11 47.84 -40.68 22.70
CA SER A 11 47.50 -40.77 24.15
C SER A 11 46.30 -39.88 24.53
N CYS A 12 45.26 -40.26 25.29
CA CYS A 12 44.85 -41.45 26.03
C CYS A 12 43.33 -41.32 26.33
N VAL A 13 42.60 -42.44 26.20
CA VAL A 13 41.52 -42.97 27.09
C VAL A 13 40.34 -42.08 27.56
N MET A 14 39.14 -42.38 27.02
CA MET A 14 37.81 -42.61 27.66
C MET A 14 37.63 -42.16 29.14
N THR A 15 36.63 -41.36 29.62
CA THR A 15 35.14 -41.42 29.51
C THR A 15 34.49 -40.25 30.31
N PRO A 16 33.20 -39.89 30.08
CA PRO A 16 32.39 -38.89 30.84
C PRO A 16 31.40 -39.62 31.80
N PRO A 17 30.29 -39.05 32.36
CA PRO A 17 29.87 -37.66 32.68
C PRO A 17 29.35 -37.51 34.15
N SER A 18 29.21 -36.28 34.68
CA SER A 18 28.06 -35.89 35.53
C SER A 18 28.14 -34.43 35.99
N ASP A 19 27.06 -33.71 35.71
CA ASP A 19 26.37 -32.69 36.51
C ASP A 19 27.15 -31.89 37.56
N CYS A 20 27.02 -30.56 37.50
CA CYS A 20 26.56 -29.68 38.58
C CYS A 20 26.94 -28.22 38.26
N ILE A 21 25.94 -27.44 37.85
CA ILE A 21 25.99 -25.98 37.78
C ILE A 21 26.14 -25.43 39.21
N SER A 22 27.15 -24.60 39.48
CA SER A 22 27.21 -23.78 40.70
C SER A 22 27.68 -22.36 40.42
N LEU A 23 26.67 -21.49 40.24
CA LEU A 23 26.53 -20.13 40.78
C LEU A 23 27.74 -19.17 40.77
N LEU A 24 27.68 -18.26 39.78
CA LEU A 24 27.76 -16.80 39.94
C LEU A 24 28.71 -16.25 41.03
N HIS A 25 29.98 -16.06 40.67
CA HIS A 25 30.80 -15.00 41.25
C HIS A 25 31.17 -13.98 40.17
N ILE A 26 30.19 -13.15 39.81
CA ILE A 26 30.46 -11.89 39.13
C ILE A 26 31.09 -10.97 40.18
N VAL A 27 32.41 -10.74 40.07
CA VAL A 27 33.11 -9.69 40.81
C VAL A 27 32.49 -8.35 40.42
N ARG A 28 31.65 -7.79 41.29
CA ARG A 28 31.12 -6.43 41.11
C ARG A 28 32.26 -5.42 41.29
N LEU A 29 32.73 -4.84 40.19
CA LEU A 29 33.53 -3.61 40.22
C LEU A 29 32.68 -2.45 40.78
N PRO A 30 33.25 -1.55 41.61
CA PRO A 30 32.50 -0.42 42.14
C PRO A 30 32.08 0.56 41.02
N PRO A 31 30.89 1.19 41.12
CA PRO A 31 30.43 2.14 40.11
C PRO A 31 31.35 3.36 40.07
N ARG A 32 31.89 3.68 38.89
CA ARG A 32 32.62 4.94 38.67
C ARG A 32 31.65 6.10 38.86
N LEU A 33 31.97 7.04 39.75
CA LEU A 33 31.19 8.28 39.88
C LEU A 33 31.31 9.09 38.57
N PRO A 34 30.22 9.71 38.08
CA PRO A 34 30.29 10.54 36.88
C PRO A 34 31.14 11.79 37.13
N GLU A 35 32.07 12.06 36.22
CA GLU A 35 32.85 13.30 36.20
C GLU A 35 31.93 14.52 36.17
N PRO A 36 32.30 15.65 36.80
CA PRO A 36 31.45 16.83 36.88
C PRO A 36 31.13 17.36 35.48
N LEU A 37 29.83 17.36 35.14
CA LEU A 37 29.31 17.91 33.89
C LEU A 37 29.61 19.41 33.84
N MET A 38 30.52 19.82 32.96
CA MET A 38 30.75 21.23 32.65
C MET A 38 29.48 21.81 32.02
N LYS A 39 28.75 22.61 32.78
CA LYS A 39 27.58 23.34 32.29
C LYS A 39 28.08 24.56 31.52
N ARG A 40 27.62 24.74 30.29
CA ARG A 40 27.82 25.97 29.51
C ARG A 40 26.48 26.67 29.43
N ASP A 41 26.48 27.95 29.75
CA ASP A 41 25.31 28.79 29.53
C ASP A 41 25.22 29.12 28.04
N ILE A 42 24.07 28.85 27.45
CA ILE A 42 23.75 29.21 26.07
C ILE A 42 22.67 30.28 26.15
N GLU A 43 23.01 31.48 25.70
CA GLU A 43 22.05 32.56 25.54
C GLU A 43 21.51 32.53 24.12
N MET A 44 20.20 32.38 23.98
CA MET A 44 19.49 32.49 22.70
C MET A 44 18.72 33.80 22.72
N GLN A 45 19.15 34.76 21.90
CA GLN A 45 18.46 36.04 21.78
C GLN A 45 17.21 35.86 20.90
N THR A 46 16.03 35.93 21.53
CA THR A 46 14.75 35.96 20.80
C THR A 46 14.63 37.28 20.06
N GLU A 47 14.18 37.24 18.80
CA GLU A 47 13.89 38.44 18.02
C GLU A 47 12.91 39.35 18.76
N LEU A 48 13.24 40.64 18.91
CA LEU A 48 12.41 41.61 19.66
C LEU A 48 11.09 41.92 18.95
N HIS A 49 11.07 41.85 17.62
CA HIS A 49 9.93 42.19 16.77
C HIS A 49 9.81 41.19 15.60
N PRO A 50 9.34 39.95 15.83
CA PRO A 50 9.05 39.05 14.73
C PRO A 50 8.01 39.70 13.82
N ILE A 51 8.32 39.78 12.52
CA ILE A 51 7.33 40.17 11.50
C ILE A 51 6.19 39.16 11.60
N PRO A 52 4.91 39.59 11.72
CA PRO A 52 3.82 38.64 11.84
C PRO A 52 3.80 37.76 10.59
N SER A 53 4.03 36.47 10.78
CA SER A 53 3.80 35.47 9.74
C SER A 53 2.37 35.65 9.24
N TYR A 54 2.18 35.72 7.92
CA TYR A 54 0.85 35.79 7.33
C TYR A 54 0.07 34.52 7.70
N ILE A 55 -0.83 34.63 8.67
CA ILE A 55 -1.78 33.58 9.04
C ILE A 55 -3.06 33.88 8.26
N ASP A 56 -3.37 33.01 7.29
CA ASP A 56 -4.62 33.11 6.55
C ASP A 56 -5.80 32.72 7.47
N PRO A 57 -6.72 33.65 7.81
CA PRO A 57 -7.88 33.34 8.65
C PRO A 57 -8.86 32.37 7.98
N ASN A 58 -8.79 32.19 6.66
CA ASN A 58 -9.63 31.27 5.90
C ASN A 58 -8.98 29.91 5.68
N TYR A 59 -7.75 29.70 6.17
CA TYR A 59 -7.05 28.43 6.03
C TYR A 59 -7.75 27.33 6.81
N THR A 60 -7.99 26.20 6.15
CA THR A 60 -8.58 25.01 6.75
C THR A 60 -7.76 23.79 6.38
N TRP A 61 -7.28 23.06 7.39
CA TRP A 61 -6.48 21.84 7.21
C TRP A 61 -7.32 20.64 6.71
N ASN A 62 -8.64 20.70 6.85
CA ASN A 62 -9.56 19.64 6.48
C ASN A 62 -9.85 19.64 4.97
N GLU A 63 -9.38 18.61 4.27
CA GLU A 63 -9.59 18.42 2.84
C GLU A 63 -11.09 18.36 2.45
N TRP A 64 -11.93 17.75 3.29
CA TRP A 64 -13.37 17.65 3.01
C TRP A 64 -14.10 18.99 3.12
N GLU A 65 -13.58 19.90 3.94
CA GLU A 65 -14.10 21.26 4.01
C GLU A 65 -13.72 22.05 2.74
N LEU A 66 -12.49 21.89 2.26
CA LEU A 66 -12.03 22.48 0.98
C LEU A 66 -12.87 21.98 -0.19
N LYS A 67 -13.15 20.68 -0.27
CA LYS A 67 -14.02 20.09 -1.31
C LYS A 67 -15.43 20.69 -1.27
N ARG A 68 -16.03 20.83 -0.07
CA ARG A 68 -17.36 21.45 0.07
C ARG A 68 -17.37 22.92 -0.38
N LYS A 69 -16.36 23.71 0.01
CA LYS A 69 -16.20 25.10 -0.42
C LYS A 69 -16.05 25.21 -1.94
N ALA A 70 -15.23 24.34 -2.54
CA ALA A 70 -15.05 24.30 -3.99
C ALA A 70 -16.34 23.95 -4.74
N ILE A 71 -17.12 22.98 -4.25
CA ILE A 71 -18.43 22.62 -4.82
C ILE A 71 -19.40 23.80 -4.72
N GLN A 72 -19.44 24.50 -3.58
CA GLN A 72 -20.28 25.68 -3.39
C GLN A 72 -19.93 26.80 -4.38
N LEU A 73 -18.63 27.10 -4.53
CA LEU A 73 -18.15 28.07 -5.51
C LEU A 73 -18.48 27.65 -6.95
N ALA A 74 -18.28 26.38 -7.29
CA ALA A 74 -18.65 25.85 -8.60
C ALA A 74 -20.15 25.98 -8.86
N ASN A 75 -20.99 25.72 -7.85
CA ASN A 75 -22.44 25.92 -7.95
C ASN A 75 -22.79 27.39 -8.16
N ILE A 76 -22.15 28.33 -7.45
CA ILE A 76 -22.36 29.77 -7.64
C ILE A 76 -21.92 30.19 -9.06
N CYS A 77 -20.72 29.78 -9.49
CA CYS A 77 -20.21 30.07 -10.85
C CYS A 77 -21.09 29.47 -11.95
N ARG A 78 -21.66 28.29 -11.72
CA ARG A 78 -22.58 27.61 -12.65
C ARG A 78 -23.98 28.22 -12.61
N SER A 79 -24.37 28.83 -11.49
CA SER A 79 -25.62 29.56 -11.35
C SER A 79 -25.55 30.85 -12.17
N LYS A 80 -25.79 30.73 -13.48
CA LYS A 80 -26.10 31.86 -14.33
C LYS A 80 -27.49 32.34 -13.91
N THR A 81 -27.58 33.51 -13.26
CA THR A 81 -28.86 34.18 -13.03
C THR A 81 -29.55 34.39 -14.38
N HIS A 82 -30.48 33.51 -14.75
CA HIS A 82 -31.19 33.60 -16.02
C HIS A 82 -32.25 34.72 -16.01
N SER A 83 -32.68 35.18 -14.83
CA SER A 83 -33.61 36.29 -14.71
C SER A 83 -33.49 36.99 -13.36
N THR A 84 -32.65 38.01 -13.32
CA THR A 84 -32.98 39.20 -12.54
C THR A 84 -32.74 40.35 -13.48
N GLN A 85 -33.81 41.02 -13.92
CA GLN A 85 -33.71 42.20 -14.75
C GLN A 85 -32.91 43.25 -13.97
N THR A 86 -31.65 43.42 -14.34
CA THR A 86 -30.87 44.59 -13.96
C THR A 86 -31.10 45.67 -15.03
N ASN A 87 -30.90 46.94 -14.67
CA ASN A 87 -31.09 48.09 -15.57
C ASN A 87 -30.27 47.98 -16.89
N ASN A 88 -29.21 47.15 -16.89
CA ASN A 88 -28.38 46.86 -18.07
C ASN A 88 -29.00 45.85 -19.06
N SER A 89 -30.05 45.13 -18.67
CA SER A 89 -30.73 44.17 -19.54
C SER A 89 -31.42 44.84 -20.74
N HIS A 90 -31.78 46.12 -20.62
CA HIS A 90 -32.41 46.92 -21.68
C HIS A 90 -31.51 47.19 -22.90
N LYS A 91 -30.19 46.98 -22.79
CA LYS A 91 -29.21 47.24 -23.87
C LYS A 91 -28.89 46.01 -24.72
N ARG A 92 -29.52 44.86 -24.46
CA ARG A 92 -29.24 43.63 -25.23
C ARG A 92 -30.07 43.62 -26.51
N ALA A 93 -29.44 43.97 -27.63
CA ALA A 93 -29.99 43.68 -28.96
C ALA A 93 -30.17 42.17 -29.13
N SER A 94 -31.32 41.74 -29.65
CA SER A 94 -31.60 40.34 -29.93
C SER A 94 -30.76 39.88 -31.13
N ILE A 95 -29.76 39.03 -30.88
CA ILE A 95 -29.04 38.34 -31.95
C ILE A 95 -29.94 37.19 -32.40
N GLY A 96 -30.57 37.34 -33.57
CA GLY A 96 -31.30 36.25 -34.22
C GLY A 96 -30.32 35.19 -34.70
N VAL A 97 -30.23 34.07 -34.00
CA VAL A 97 -29.43 32.91 -34.45
C VAL A 97 -30.33 32.03 -35.32
N GLN A 98 -29.86 31.67 -36.51
CA GLN A 98 -30.53 30.68 -37.34
C GLN A 98 -30.32 29.29 -36.73
N ALA A 99 -31.41 28.70 -36.25
CA ALA A 99 -31.41 27.34 -35.72
C ALA A 99 -31.40 26.34 -36.88
N GLN A 100 -30.34 25.55 -37.00
CA GLN A 100 -30.31 24.37 -37.87
C GLN A 100 -30.78 23.15 -37.07
N GLN A 101 -31.60 22.29 -37.68
CA GLN A 101 -32.05 21.06 -37.04
C GLN A 101 -30.84 20.14 -36.71
N PRO A 102 -30.74 19.60 -35.49
CA PRO A 102 -29.71 18.62 -35.16
C PRO A 102 -29.85 17.40 -36.09
N LYS A 103 -28.75 17.00 -36.71
CA LYS A 103 -28.71 15.77 -37.52
C LYS A 103 -28.68 14.58 -36.58
N ASP A 104 -29.50 13.58 -36.87
CA ASP A 104 -29.43 12.32 -36.13
C ASP A 104 -28.13 11.60 -36.48
N VAL A 105 -27.30 11.35 -35.46
CA VAL A 105 -26.02 10.65 -35.58
C VAL A 105 -26.08 9.46 -34.65
N GLY A 106 -26.24 8.27 -35.23
CA GLY A 106 -26.15 7.02 -34.50
C GLY A 106 -24.73 6.82 -33.95
N CYS A 107 -24.62 6.50 -32.68
CA CYS A 107 -23.37 6.04 -32.08
C CYS A 107 -23.54 4.60 -31.60
N GLN A 108 -22.68 3.70 -32.08
CA GLN A 108 -22.64 2.32 -31.62
C GLN A 108 -21.53 2.15 -30.60
N THR A 109 -21.85 1.57 -29.44
CA THR A 109 -20.85 1.20 -28.44
C THR A 109 -20.25 -0.17 -28.75
N LYS A 110 -18.98 -0.35 -28.40
CA LYS A 110 -18.29 -1.64 -28.54
C LYS A 110 -18.97 -2.68 -27.63
N ARG A 111 -19.28 -3.85 -28.19
CA ARG A 111 -19.81 -4.99 -27.44
C ARG A 111 -18.73 -6.05 -27.35
N ASP A 112 -18.22 -6.30 -26.15
CA ASP A 112 -17.21 -7.33 -25.93
C ASP A 112 -17.89 -8.66 -25.59
N THR A 113 -17.62 -9.69 -26.40
CA THR A 113 -18.09 -11.07 -26.18
C THR A 113 -16.87 -11.95 -26.02
N SER A 114 -16.84 -12.80 -25.00
CA SER A 114 -15.80 -13.79 -24.80
C SER A 114 -16.40 -15.18 -24.69
N THR A 115 -15.76 -16.14 -25.34
CA THR A 115 -16.14 -17.56 -25.30
C THR A 115 -15.02 -18.32 -24.61
N ASN A 116 -15.35 -19.04 -23.53
CA ASN A 116 -14.38 -19.87 -22.83
C ASN A 116 -14.47 -21.32 -23.33
N VAL A 117 -13.33 -21.92 -23.66
CA VAL A 117 -13.23 -23.33 -24.04
C VAL A 117 -13.34 -24.19 -22.77
N PRO A 118 -14.04 -25.33 -22.79
CA PRO A 118 -14.06 -26.22 -21.64
C PRO A 118 -12.62 -26.63 -21.26
N LYS A 119 -12.25 -26.38 -20.02
CA LYS A 119 -10.94 -26.78 -19.49
C LYS A 119 -10.96 -28.26 -19.21
N LEU A 120 -9.95 -28.98 -19.70
CA LEU A 120 -9.77 -30.39 -19.42
C LEU A 120 -9.52 -30.59 -17.91
N GLN A 121 -10.47 -31.23 -17.23
CA GLN A 121 -10.37 -31.55 -15.80
C GLN A 121 -10.38 -33.06 -15.65
N ASN A 122 -9.21 -33.64 -15.42
CA ASN A 122 -9.06 -35.09 -15.19
C ASN A 122 -8.80 -35.32 -13.71
N PHE A 123 -9.69 -36.09 -13.08
CA PHE A 123 -9.56 -36.49 -11.70
C PHE A 123 -9.00 -37.91 -11.64
N ILE A 124 -7.87 -38.07 -10.94
CA ILE A 124 -7.18 -39.33 -10.77
C ILE A 124 -7.39 -39.81 -9.34
N PHE A 125 -7.92 -41.02 -9.17
CA PHE A 125 -8.12 -41.60 -7.84
C PHE A 125 -7.58 -43.02 -7.76
N GLY A 126 -7.27 -43.45 -6.52
CA GLY A 126 -6.65 -44.75 -6.26
C GLY A 126 -5.12 -44.73 -6.15
N LEU A 127 -4.50 -43.55 -6.00
CA LEU A 127 -3.03 -43.40 -5.91
C LEU A 127 -2.39 -43.98 -4.64
N ARG A 128 -3.17 -44.41 -3.64
CA ARG A 128 -2.66 -44.95 -2.37
C ARG A 128 -3.52 -46.08 -1.82
N GLY A 129 -2.87 -47.14 -1.35
CA GLY A 129 -3.42 -48.09 -0.37
C GLY A 129 -4.46 -49.09 -0.89
N ARG A 130 -4.57 -49.27 -2.21
CA ARG A 130 -5.48 -50.24 -2.82
C ARG A 130 -4.77 -51.56 -3.12
N LYS A 131 -5.45 -52.68 -2.83
CA LYS A 131 -4.92 -54.04 -3.03
C LYS A 131 -4.79 -54.37 -4.52
N GLU A 132 -5.67 -53.80 -5.31
CA GLU A 132 -5.79 -53.96 -6.75
C GLU A 132 -4.72 -53.19 -7.54
N ASN A 133 -4.01 -52.23 -6.94
CA ASN A 133 -2.97 -51.39 -7.58
C ASN A 133 -3.35 -50.87 -8.98
N ILE A 134 -4.63 -50.52 -9.17
CA ILE A 134 -5.16 -49.94 -10.40
C ILE A 134 -5.50 -48.47 -10.14
N GLN A 135 -5.02 -47.62 -11.03
CA GLN A 135 -5.34 -46.20 -11.07
C GLN A 135 -6.51 -45.96 -12.02
N HIS A 136 -7.48 -45.16 -11.57
CA HIS A 136 -8.63 -44.78 -12.39
C HIS A 136 -8.58 -43.28 -12.69
N VAL A 137 -8.87 -42.93 -13.94
CA VAL A 137 -8.92 -41.55 -14.43
C VAL A 137 -10.35 -41.25 -14.85
N ILE A 138 -10.95 -40.21 -14.28
CA ILE A 138 -12.30 -39.72 -14.63
C ILE A 138 -12.17 -38.35 -15.27
N SER A 139 -12.77 -38.17 -16.44
CA SER A 139 -12.89 -36.87 -17.11
C SER A 139 -14.12 -36.12 -16.57
N LEU A 140 -13.90 -35.00 -15.90
CA LEU A 140 -14.94 -34.08 -15.39
C LEU A 140 -15.18 -32.89 -16.33
N THR A 141 -14.55 -32.91 -17.50
CA THR A 141 -14.68 -31.85 -18.51
C THR A 141 -16.11 -31.75 -19.02
N ARG A 142 -16.66 -30.53 -19.05
CA ARG A 142 -18.01 -30.28 -19.60
C ARG A 142 -18.10 -30.82 -21.04
N PRO A 143 -19.13 -31.61 -21.39
CA PRO A 143 -19.31 -32.07 -22.76
C PRO A 143 -19.53 -30.86 -23.69
N THR A 144 -18.93 -30.92 -24.88
CA THR A 144 -19.02 -29.86 -25.90
C THR A 144 -20.29 -29.95 -26.73
N HIS A 145 -21.00 -31.08 -26.68
CA HIS A 145 -22.25 -31.32 -27.38
C HIS A 145 -23.35 -31.55 -26.33
N GLU A 146 -24.40 -30.74 -26.37
CA GLU A 146 -25.72 -31.08 -25.81
C GLU A 146 -26.57 -31.74 -26.90
#